data_AF-A0A959TGV8-F1
#
_entry.id   AF-A0A959TGV8-F1
#
_cell.length_a   1.000
_cell.length_b   1.000
_cell.length_c   1.000
_cell.angle_alpha   90.00
_cell.angle_beta   90.00
_cell.angle_gamma   90.00
#
_symmetry.space_group_name_H-M   'P 1'
#
loop_
_entity.id
_entity.type
_entity.pdbx_description
1 polymer ?
#
loop_
_entity_poly.entity_id
_entity_poly.type
_entity_poly.pdbx_seq_one_letter_code
_entity_poly.pdbx_strand_id
1 'polypeptide(L)' 'EVHVATKAAFADLVRFDPHVDHVHELGEDLGYLIRRLGSVGFDQVIDLHNNLRTARIKRALGIRAHAFRKLN' A
#
# COMPACT_ATOMS: atom_id res chain seq x y z
N GLU A 1 -4.15 11.80 -6.42
CA GLU A 1 -4.84 10.49 -6.37
C GLU A 1 -4.46 9.75 -5.10
N VAL A 2 -5.38 8.97 -4.55
CA VAL A 2 -5.22 8.12 -3.38
C VAL A 2 -5.30 6.66 -3.83
N HIS A 3 -4.20 5.95 -3.65
CA HIS A 3 -4.14 4.51 -3.92
C HIS A 3 -4.06 3.73 -2.62
N VAL A 4 -4.82 2.65 -2.52
CA VAL A 4 -4.82 1.77 -1.34
C VAL A 4 -4.24 0.41 -1.71
N ALA A 5 -3.22 -0.02 -0.98
CA ALA A 5 -2.69 -1.38 -1.09
C ALA A 5 -3.23 -2.25 0.06
N THR A 6 -3.94 -3.33 -0.25
CA THR A 6 -4.55 -4.22 0.75
C THR A 6 -4.52 -5.68 0.32
N LYS A 7 -4.80 -6.62 1.22
CA LYS A 7 -4.98 -8.03 0.81
C LYS A 7 -6.21 -8.14 -0.08
N ALA A 8 -6.16 -9.02 -1.09
CA ALA A 8 -7.30 -9.27 -1.99
C ALA A 8 -8.63 -9.50 -1.24
N ALA A 9 -8.59 -10.29 -0.17
CA ALA A 9 -9.76 -10.56 0.68
C ALA A 9 -10.41 -9.32 1.34
N PHE A 10 -9.73 -8.17 1.37
CA PHE A 10 -10.23 -6.91 1.93
C PHE A 10 -10.36 -5.80 0.89
N ALA A 11 -10.16 -6.10 -0.40
CA ALA A 11 -10.19 -5.11 -1.47
C ALA A 11 -11.55 -4.41 -1.56
N ASP A 12 -12.63 -5.17 -1.46
CA ASP A 12 -13.99 -4.63 -1.59
C ASP A 12 -14.39 -3.68 -0.46
N LEU A 13 -13.69 -3.71 0.69
CA LEU A 13 -13.91 -2.74 1.78
C LEU A 13 -13.51 -1.32 1.41
N VAL A 14 -12.60 -1.15 0.45
CA VAL A 14 -12.02 0.14 0.06
C VAL A 14 -12.23 0.48 -1.41
N ARG A 15 -12.57 -0.52 -2.24
CA ARG A 15 -12.81 -0.35 -3.68
C ARG A 15 -13.95 0.60 -4.03
N PHE A 16 -14.95 0.68 -3.16
CA PHE A 16 -16.14 1.51 -3.38
C PHE A 16 -16.11 2.82 -2.57
N ASP A 17 -15.01 3.12 -1.90
CA ASP A 17 -14.87 4.38 -1.16
C ASP A 17 -14.66 5.54 -2.16
N PRO A 18 -15.48 6.61 -2.12
CA PRO A 18 -15.36 7.72 -3.07
C PRO A 18 -14.06 8.52 -2.93
N HIS A 19 -13.27 8.30 -1.89
CA HIS A 19 -11.97 8.95 -1.68
C HIS A 19 -10.79 8.09 -2.16
N VAL A 20 -11.04 6.90 -2.72
CA VAL A 20 -10.00 5.99 -3.22
C VAL A 20 -10.08 5.91 -4.74
N ASP A 21 -9.03 6.38 -5.41
CA ASP A 21 -8.97 6.35 -6.87
C ASP A 21 -8.61 4.94 -7.39
N HIS A 22 -7.77 4.21 -6.65
CA HIS A 22 -7.28 2.90 -7.07
C HIS A 22 -7.01 1.95 -5.91
N VAL A 23 -7.36 0.67 -6.09
CA VAL A 23 -7.02 -0.41 -5.16
C VAL A 23 -6.01 -1.36 -5.77
N HIS A 24 -4.89 -1.56 -5.07
CA HIS A 24 -3.85 -2.53 -5.42
C HIS A 24 -3.92 -3.72 -4.47
N GLU A 25 -4.30 -4.86 -5.02
CA GLU A 25 -4.44 -6.08 -4.24
C GLU A 25 -3.10 -6.82 -4.09
N LEU A 26 -2.79 -7.19 -2.85
CA LEU A 26 -1.79 -8.19 -2.56
C LEU A 26 -2.40 -9.57 -2.83
N GLY A 27 -1.99 -10.16 -3.96
CA GLY A 27 -2.13 -11.59 -4.25
C GLY A 27 -1.02 -12.42 -3.59
N GLU A 28 -0.56 -13.47 -4.27
CA GLU A 28 0.45 -14.39 -3.71
C GLU A 28 1.89 -13.83 -3.74
N ASP A 29 2.21 -13.01 -4.75
CA ASP A 29 3.56 -12.45 -4.93
C ASP A 29 3.63 -10.98 -4.46
N LEU A 30 4.35 -10.75 -3.36
CA LEU A 30 4.66 -9.40 -2.86
C LEU A 30 5.53 -8.60 -3.84
N GLY A 31 6.46 -9.24 -4.54
CA GLY A 31 7.34 -8.61 -5.51
C GLY A 31 6.56 -8.06 -6.71
N TYR A 32 5.55 -8.79 -7.18
CA TYR A 32 4.63 -8.31 -8.20
C TYR A 32 3.90 -7.05 -7.77
N LEU A 33 3.36 -7.02 -6.54
CA LEU A 33 2.72 -5.82 -5.99
C LEU A 33 3.71 -4.65 -5.93
N ILE A 34 4.93 -4.87 -5.44
CA ILE A 34 5.96 -3.83 -5.35
C ILE A 34 6.26 -3.22 -6.73
N ARG A 35 6.42 -4.05 -7.77
CA ARG A 35 6.66 -3.57 -9.14
C ARG A 35 5.50 -2.71 -9.65
N ARG A 36 4.27 -3.17 -9.44
CA ARG A 36 3.06 -2.43 -9.83
C ARG A 36 2.93 -1.10 -9.08
N LEU A 37 3.22 -1.08 -7.79
CA LEU A 37 3.22 0.16 -7.01
C LEU A 37 4.33 1.11 -7.48
N GLY A 38 5.53 0.59 -7.77
CA GLY A 38 6.66 1.38 -8.25
C GLY A 38 6.41 2.04 -9.60
N SER A 39 5.63 1.42 -10.49
CA SER A 39 5.32 1.99 -11.81
C SER A 39 4.34 3.16 -11.77
N VAL A 40 3.66 3.41 -10.64
CA VAL A 40 2.71 4.54 -10.52
C VAL A 40 3.45 5.86 -10.30
N GLY A 41 4.59 5.86 -9.59
CA GLY A 41 5.35 7.09 -9.31
C GLY A 41 4.79 7.93 -8.16
N PHE A 42 4.51 7.32 -7.00
CA PHE A 42 3.99 8.02 -5.83
C PHE A 42 4.96 9.06 -5.24
N ASP A 43 4.41 10.18 -4.76
CA ASP A 43 5.18 11.20 -4.02
C ASP A 43 5.45 10.83 -2.55
N GLN A 44 4.53 10.06 -1.95
CA GLN A 44 4.56 9.71 -0.53
C GLN A 44 3.80 8.40 -0.26
N VAL A 45 4.25 7.65 0.77
CA VAL A 45 3.58 6.46 1.29
C VAL A 45 3.16 6.65 2.75
N ILE A 46 1.92 6.31 3.07
CA ILE A 46 1.41 6.23 4.45
C ILE A 46 1.18 4.76 4.82
N ASP A 47 1.96 4.25 5.77
CA ASP A 47 1.89 2.87 6.25
C ASP A 47 1.07 2.77 7.54
N LEU A 48 -0.18 2.33 7.40
CA LEU A 48 -1.14 2.15 8.50
C LEU A 48 -0.96 0.82 9.26
N HIS A 49 -0.16 -0.11 8.74
CA HIS A 49 0.02 -1.43 9.33
C HIS A 49 1.26 -1.51 10.21
N ASN A 50 2.33 -0.81 9.85
CA ASN A 50 3.60 -0.76 10.54
C ASN A 50 4.15 -2.16 10.89
N ASN A 51 4.25 -3.06 9.89
CA ASN A 51 4.78 -4.41 10.05
C ASN A 51 5.89 -4.72 9.04
N LEU A 52 6.52 -5.89 9.16
CA LEU A 52 7.65 -6.28 8.29
C LEU A 52 7.30 -6.28 6.80
N ARG A 53 6.06 -6.65 6.45
CA ARG A 53 5.62 -6.69 5.06
C ARG A 53 5.52 -5.28 4.48
N THR A 54 4.93 -4.33 5.19
CA THR A 54 4.87 -2.93 4.74
C THR A 54 6.25 -2.25 4.81
N ALA A 55 7.13 -2.67 5.72
CA ALA A 55 8.53 -2.24 5.72
C ALA A 55 9.28 -2.65 4.44
N ARG A 56 9.07 -3.88 3.93
CA ARG A 56 9.65 -4.33 2.66
C ARG A 56 9.16 -3.50 1.47
N ILE A 57 7.86 -3.22 1.40
CA ILE A 57 7.26 -2.38 0.34
C ILE A 57 7.88 -0.97 0.37
N LYS A 58 7.86 -0.29 1.52
CA LYS A 58 8.44 1.06 1.66
C LYS A 58 9.90 1.11 1.23
N ARG A 59 10.71 0.14 1.70
CA ARG A 59 12.13 0.06 1.34
C ARG A 59 12.33 -0.12 -0.15
N ALA A 60 11.52 -0.94 -0.80
CA ALA A 60 11.64 -1.20 -2.24
C ALA A 60 11.17 -0.01 -3.10
N LEU A 61 10.16 0.74 -2.64
CA LEU A 61 9.69 1.95 -3.33
C LEU A 61 10.68 3.11 -3.20
N GLY A 62 11.48 3.17 -2.12
CA GLY A 62 12.58 4.14 -2.01
C GLY A 62 12.16 5.61 -1.88
N ILE A 63 10.87 5.87 -1.65
CA ILE A 63 10.30 7.22 -1.52
C ILE A 63 9.95 7.55 -0.07
N ARG A 64 9.60 8.82 0.17
CA ARG A 64 9.19 9.31 1.50
C ARG A 64 8.03 8.48 2.03
N ALA A 65 8.20 7.90 3.21
CA ALA A 65 7.20 7.06 3.82
C ALA A 65 7.06 7.32 5.32
N HIS A 66 5.82 7.38 5.81
CA HIS A 66 5.49 7.54 7.22
C HIS A 66 4.76 6.32 7.72
N ALA A 67 5.14 5.81 8.89
CA ALA A 67 4.43 4.72 9.54
C ALA A 67 3.54 5.28 10.65
N PHE A 68 2.26 4.92 10.63
CA PHE A 68 1.37 5.22 11.73
C PHE A 68 1.70 4.30 12.92
N ARG A 69 2.20 4.89 14.01
CA ARG A 69 2.52 4.15 15.23
C ARG A 69 1.24 4.00 16.06
N LYS A 70 0.67 2.80 16.07
CA LYS A 70 -0.49 2.48 16.92
C LYS A 70 -0.08 2.60 18.40
N LEU A 71 -0.80 3.43 19.14
CA LEU A 71 -0.71 3.55 20.60
C LEU A 71 -1.76 2.59 21.18
N ASN A 72 -1.43 1.31 21.28
CA ASN A 72 -2.29 0.37 22.01
C ASN A 72 -2.15 0.60 23.51
#